data_AF-A0A369QN32-F1
#
_entry.id   AF-A0A369QN32-F1
#
_cell.length_a   1.000
_cell.length_b   1.000
_cell.length_c   1.000
_cell.angle_alpha   90.00
_cell.angle_beta   90.00
_cell.angle_gamma   90.00
#
_symmetry.space_group_name_H-M   'P 1'
#
loop_
_entity.id
_entity.type
_entity.pdbx_description
1 polymer ?
#
loop_
_entity_poly.entity_id
_entity_poly.type
_entity_poly.pdbx_seq_one_letter_code
_entity_poly.pdbx_strand_id
1 'polypeptide(L)'
;MIELKQVSKTYGSVKAVQDISFTVAEGETLILLGTSGCGKTTVLRMLNKLIEPTSGTIFLKNQPLSAIPAEQLRRGMGYVLQHTGLFPHYTIAENMAIVPRLLRWNSRQIQERTMELIQKLHLSAEHLTQYPDQLSGGQKQRVGIARALMADPPVLLLDEPFGALDPITRTHIRQEFLQLDELKRKTVVMVTHDISEAFELGDRICLMQQGRIEQIGTPEELILKPKSDFVASFLSEQRLPLELKTLTLANIGFSGNEALNSNLTIWEALSTLLPEKPATGTPEDNASATQAIDLNKIMKALQHYRKN
;
A
#
# COMPACT_ATOMS: atom_id res chain seq x y z
N MET A 1 4.57 -11.43 -12.99
CA MET A 1 3.10 -11.44 -13.00
C MET A 1 2.59 -12.46 -11.98
N ILE A 2 1.57 -12.13 -11.20
CA ILE A 2 0.83 -13.04 -10.31
C ILE A 2 -0.57 -13.22 -10.89
N GLU A 3 -1.10 -14.44 -10.88
CA GLU A 3 -2.44 -14.73 -11.39
C GLU A 3 -3.16 -15.70 -10.46
N LEU A 4 -4.42 -15.40 -10.12
CA LEU A 4 -5.32 -16.29 -9.41
C LEU A 4 -6.44 -16.69 -10.38
N LYS A 5 -6.69 -18.01 -10.51
CA LYS A 5 -7.80 -18.56 -11.30
C LYS A 5 -8.74 -19.34 -10.40
N GLN A 6 -9.95 -18.80 -10.23
CA GLN A 6 -11.08 -19.43 -9.53
C GLN A 6 -10.70 -19.92 -8.12
N VAL A 7 -9.88 -19.14 -7.43
CA VAL A 7 -9.29 -19.54 -6.15
C VAL A 7 -10.34 -19.47 -5.05
N SER A 8 -10.46 -20.55 -4.29
CA SER A 8 -11.32 -20.60 -3.11
C SER A 8 -10.58 -21.16 -1.91
N LYS A 9 -10.97 -20.73 -0.71
CA LYS A 9 -10.48 -21.28 0.56
C LYS A 9 -11.64 -21.49 1.53
N THR A 10 -11.75 -22.72 2.03
CA THR A 10 -12.74 -23.12 3.02
C THR A 10 -12.05 -23.69 4.26
N TYR A 11 -12.49 -23.26 5.44
CA TYR A 11 -12.08 -23.77 6.74
C TYR A 11 -13.29 -24.42 7.42
N GLY A 12 -13.35 -25.75 7.42
CA GLY A 12 -14.55 -26.46 7.89
C GLY A 12 -15.78 -26.05 7.06
N SER A 13 -16.76 -25.40 7.70
CA SER A 13 -17.96 -24.86 7.02
C SER A 13 -17.81 -23.41 6.53
N VAL A 14 -16.74 -22.70 6.93
CA VAL A 14 -16.56 -21.27 6.63
C VAL A 14 -15.82 -21.08 5.33
N LYS A 15 -16.46 -20.43 4.34
CA LYS A 15 -15.83 -20.03 3.09
C LYS A 15 -15.12 -18.68 3.24
N ALA A 16 -13.83 -18.71 3.55
CA ALA A 16 -13.02 -17.49 3.73
C ALA A 16 -12.73 -16.76 2.42
N VAL A 17 -12.58 -17.50 1.32
CA VAL A 17 -12.38 -16.97 -0.04
C VAL A 17 -13.23 -17.79 -1.01
N GLN A 18 -13.94 -17.12 -1.91
CA GLN A 18 -14.96 -17.69 -2.78
C GLN A 18 -14.73 -17.27 -4.23
N ASP A 19 -14.18 -18.19 -5.03
CA ASP A 19 -14.07 -18.10 -6.49
C ASP A 19 -13.49 -16.78 -7.00
N ILE A 20 -12.32 -16.40 -6.48
CA ILE A 20 -11.67 -15.15 -6.86
C ILE A 20 -10.73 -15.37 -8.05
N SER A 21 -10.82 -14.48 -9.03
CA SER A 21 -9.94 -14.48 -10.20
C SER A 21 -9.44 -13.06 -10.48
N PHE A 22 -8.12 -12.88 -10.50
CA PHE A 22 -7.49 -11.61 -10.85
C PHE A 22 -6.00 -11.79 -11.16
N THR A 23 -5.41 -10.75 -11.74
CA THR A 23 -3.99 -10.68 -12.07
C THR A 23 -3.34 -9.45 -11.44
N VAL A 24 -2.07 -9.60 -11.08
CA VAL A 24 -1.15 -8.51 -10.71
C VAL A 24 -0.01 -8.47 -11.72
N ALA A 25 0.08 -7.40 -12.48
CA ALA A 25 1.12 -7.13 -13.44
C ALA A 25 2.47 -6.90 -12.75
N GLU A 26 3.56 -7.01 -13.51
CA GLU A 26 4.89 -6.75 -12.96
C GLU A 26 5.07 -5.27 -12.67
N GLY A 27 5.57 -4.95 -11.48
CA GLY A 27 5.72 -3.56 -11.04
C GLY A 27 4.44 -2.90 -10.58
N GLU A 28 3.31 -3.61 -10.56
CA GLU A 28 2.02 -3.12 -10.06
C GLU A 28 1.92 -3.26 -8.55
N THR A 29 1.37 -2.24 -7.90
CA THR A 29 0.89 -2.27 -6.52
C THR A 29 -0.62 -2.50 -6.49
N LEU A 30 -1.02 -3.74 -6.18
CA LEU A 30 -2.41 -4.11 -5.96
C LEU A 30 -2.75 -4.08 -4.47
N ILE A 31 -3.77 -3.29 -4.11
CA ILE A 31 -4.27 -3.24 -2.74
C ILE A 31 -5.50 -4.13 -2.60
N LEU A 32 -5.47 -5.07 -1.67
CA LEU A 32 -6.65 -5.79 -1.19
C LEU A 32 -7.29 -4.94 -0.08
N LEU A 33 -8.46 -4.36 -0.37
CA LEU A 33 -9.22 -3.51 0.53
C LEU A 33 -10.52 -4.20 0.96
N GLY A 34 -10.99 -3.93 2.17
CA GLY A 34 -12.29 -4.43 2.64
C GLY A 34 -12.35 -4.52 4.16
N THR A 35 -13.50 -4.93 4.69
CA THR A 35 -13.71 -5.04 6.14
C THR A 35 -12.89 -6.15 6.79
N SER A 36 -12.68 -6.06 8.10
CA SER A 36 -12.02 -7.12 8.87
C SER A 36 -12.73 -8.45 8.68
N GLY A 37 -11.95 -9.51 8.43
CA GLY A 37 -12.49 -10.86 8.23
C GLY A 37 -13.00 -11.17 6.81
N CYS A 38 -12.94 -10.25 5.83
CA CYS A 38 -13.43 -10.51 4.48
C CYS A 38 -12.53 -11.42 3.61
N GLY A 39 -11.42 -11.95 4.15
CA GLY A 39 -10.57 -12.93 3.46
C GLY A 39 -9.23 -12.40 2.90
N LYS A 40 -8.93 -11.11 3.01
CA LYS A 40 -7.71 -10.46 2.46
C LYS A 40 -6.40 -11.15 2.88
N THR A 41 -6.18 -11.29 4.19
CA THR A 41 -5.01 -12.00 4.75
C THR A 41 -4.99 -13.47 4.34
N THR A 42 -6.14 -14.10 4.11
CA THR A 42 -6.20 -15.48 3.58
C THR A 42 -5.66 -15.55 2.16
N VAL A 43 -6.03 -14.59 1.30
CA VAL A 43 -5.46 -14.45 -0.06
C VAL A 43 -3.96 -14.27 0.02
N LEU A 44 -3.48 -13.35 0.85
CA LEU A 44 -2.05 -13.06 0.99
C LEU A 44 -1.25 -14.28 1.48
N ARG A 45 -1.79 -15.04 2.45
CA ARG A 45 -1.19 -16.30 2.93
C ARG A 45 -1.16 -17.39 1.85
N MET A 46 -2.16 -17.45 0.96
CA MET A 46 -2.14 -18.37 -0.18
C MET A 46 -1.08 -17.96 -1.21
N LEU A 47 -0.93 -16.66 -1.50
CA LEU A 47 0.14 -16.15 -2.38
C LEU A 47 1.53 -16.52 -1.87
N ASN A 48 1.74 -16.46 -0.55
CA ASN A 48 3.00 -16.84 0.09
C ASN A 48 3.14 -18.36 0.32
N LYS A 49 2.17 -19.18 -0.13
CA LYS A 49 2.09 -20.63 0.11
C LYS A 49 2.25 -21.03 1.60
N LEU A 50 1.75 -20.20 2.51
CA LEU A 50 1.61 -20.55 3.94
C LEU A 50 0.41 -21.47 4.16
N ILE A 51 -0.58 -21.36 3.29
CA ILE A 51 -1.76 -22.22 3.22
C ILE A 51 -2.02 -22.52 1.74
N GLU A 52 -2.60 -23.69 1.47
CA GLU A 52 -3.01 -24.04 0.11
C GLU A 52 -4.48 -23.66 -0.14
N PRO A 53 -4.85 -23.27 -1.37
CA PRO A 53 -6.24 -23.09 -1.74
C PRO A 53 -7.01 -24.42 -1.64
N THR A 54 -8.30 -24.35 -1.35
CA THR A 54 -9.19 -25.53 -1.40
C THR A 54 -9.51 -25.91 -2.85
N SER A 55 -9.62 -24.92 -3.73
CA SER A 55 -9.79 -25.12 -5.17
C SER A 55 -9.24 -23.91 -5.95
N GLY A 56 -9.10 -24.07 -7.26
CA GLY A 56 -8.48 -23.08 -8.15
C GLY A 56 -6.96 -23.19 -8.17
N THR A 57 -6.31 -22.25 -8.85
CA THR A 57 -4.84 -22.28 -9.01
C THR A 57 -4.26 -20.88 -8.97
N ILE A 58 -3.10 -20.76 -8.32
CA ILE A 58 -2.32 -19.52 -8.27
C ILE A 58 -1.05 -19.73 -9.09
N PHE A 59 -0.72 -18.76 -9.92
CA PHE A 59 0.47 -18.75 -10.77
C PHE A 59 1.38 -17.58 -10.40
N LEU A 60 2.68 -17.83 -10.47
CA LEU A 60 3.72 -16.81 -10.44
C LEU A 60 4.57 -16.97 -11.70
N LYS A 61 4.64 -15.92 -12.52
CA LYS A 61 5.37 -15.94 -13.81
C LYS A 61 4.99 -17.17 -14.67
N ASN A 62 3.70 -17.43 -14.81
CA ASN A 62 3.11 -18.57 -15.53
C ASN A 62 3.40 -19.96 -14.94
N GLN A 63 4.09 -20.06 -13.80
CA GLN A 63 4.32 -21.31 -13.10
C GLN A 63 3.32 -21.47 -11.96
N PRO A 64 2.61 -22.61 -11.84
CA PRO A 64 1.69 -22.84 -10.73
C PRO A 64 2.46 -22.93 -9.40
N LEU A 65 1.98 -22.24 -8.35
CA LEU A 65 2.61 -22.23 -7.03
C LEU A 65 2.69 -23.62 -6.40
N SER A 66 1.78 -24.53 -6.73
CA SER A 66 1.81 -25.92 -6.27
C SER A 66 3.10 -26.64 -6.67
N ALA A 67 3.66 -26.32 -7.84
CA ALA A 67 4.89 -26.92 -8.37
C ALA A 67 6.19 -26.32 -7.79
N ILE A 68 6.11 -25.19 -7.08
CA ILE A 68 7.29 -24.52 -6.50
C ILE A 68 7.43 -24.94 -5.02
N PRO A 69 8.60 -25.42 -4.56
CA PRO A 69 8.84 -25.68 -3.14
C PRO A 69 8.61 -24.43 -2.29
N ALA A 70 7.91 -24.57 -1.15
CA ALA A 70 7.45 -23.44 -0.35
C ALA A 70 8.59 -22.60 0.22
N GLU A 71 9.72 -23.21 0.55
CA GLU A 71 10.95 -22.55 0.97
C GLU A 71 11.60 -21.74 -0.16
N GLN A 72 11.59 -22.25 -1.40
CA GLN A 72 12.12 -21.53 -2.54
C GLN A 72 11.25 -20.31 -2.87
N LEU A 73 9.93 -20.49 -2.85
CA LEU A 73 8.98 -19.40 -3.05
C LEU A 73 9.17 -18.28 -2.02
N ARG A 74 9.17 -18.65 -0.72
CA ARG A 74 9.27 -17.68 0.38
C ARG A 74 10.60 -16.94 0.45
N ARG A 75 11.70 -17.56 0.02
CA ARG A 75 13.00 -16.87 -0.08
C ARG A 75 13.05 -15.87 -1.23
N GLY A 76 12.22 -16.05 -2.26
CA GLY A 76 12.11 -15.15 -3.41
C GLY A 76 11.05 -14.05 -3.25
N MET A 77 10.34 -13.99 -2.12
CA MET A 77 9.31 -12.99 -1.83
C MET A 77 9.64 -12.27 -0.53
N GLY A 78 9.41 -10.97 -0.48
CA GLY A 78 9.41 -10.23 0.79
C GLY A 78 8.03 -10.33 1.41
N TYR A 79 7.97 -10.61 2.72
CA TYR A 79 6.70 -10.70 3.44
C TYR A 79 6.75 -9.87 4.73
N VAL A 80 5.88 -8.86 4.79
CA VAL A 80 5.63 -8.08 6.00
C VAL A 80 4.33 -8.60 6.62
N LEU A 81 4.46 -9.11 7.84
CA LEU A 81 3.37 -9.64 8.64
C LEU A 81 2.64 -8.52 9.39
N GLN A 82 1.35 -8.73 9.70
CA GLN A 82 0.51 -7.81 10.48
C GLN A 82 1.11 -7.49 11.87
N HIS A 83 1.77 -8.47 12.48
CA HIS A 83 2.71 -8.23 13.56
C HIS A 83 4.12 -8.31 12.98
N THR A 84 5.03 -7.43 13.44
CA THR A 84 6.39 -7.24 12.88
C THR A 84 7.14 -8.55 12.63
N GLY A 85 6.80 -9.60 13.38
CA GLY A 85 7.23 -10.97 13.14
C GLY A 85 8.72 -11.14 13.37
N LEU A 86 9.32 -10.22 14.13
CA LEU A 86 10.72 -10.25 14.52
C LEU A 86 10.93 -11.36 15.55
N PHE A 87 12.04 -12.07 15.43
CA PHE A 87 12.46 -13.08 16.38
C PHE A 87 12.98 -12.37 17.63
N PRO A 88 12.36 -12.60 18.82
CA PRO A 88 12.66 -11.83 20.02
C PRO A 88 14.06 -12.12 20.59
N HIS A 89 14.60 -13.30 20.29
CA HIS A 89 15.92 -13.75 20.73
C HIS A 89 17.05 -13.37 19.74
N TYR A 90 16.73 -12.65 18.67
CA TYR A 90 17.70 -12.13 17.72
C TYR A 90 17.76 -10.61 17.83
N THR A 91 18.97 -10.06 17.68
CA THR A 91 19.16 -8.62 17.49
C THR A 91 18.48 -8.13 16.20
N ILE A 92 18.33 -6.82 16.05
CA ILE A 92 17.78 -6.23 14.82
C ILE A 92 18.63 -6.60 13.59
N ALA A 93 19.95 -6.53 13.69
CA ALA A 93 20.85 -6.94 12.61
C ALA A 93 20.66 -8.42 12.23
N GLU A 94 20.52 -9.30 13.23
CA GLU A 94 20.26 -10.73 12.99
C GLU A 94 18.90 -10.99 12.37
N ASN A 95 17.87 -10.27 12.81
CA ASN A 95 16.52 -10.33 12.25
C ASN A 95 16.52 -9.97 10.75
N MET A 96 17.21 -8.90 10.38
CA MET A 96 17.34 -8.48 8.98
C MET A 96 18.15 -9.49 8.17
N ALA A 97 19.21 -10.06 8.74
CA ALA A 97 20.11 -10.98 8.05
C ALA A 97 19.54 -12.38 7.75
N ILE A 98 18.36 -12.76 8.25
CA ILE A 98 17.83 -14.13 8.16
C ILE A 98 17.76 -14.64 6.72
N VAL A 99 17.06 -13.91 5.83
CA VAL A 99 16.88 -14.35 4.44
C VAL A 99 18.20 -14.33 3.67
N PRO A 100 19.02 -13.26 3.73
CA PRO A 100 20.36 -13.27 3.12
C PRO A 100 21.25 -14.44 3.57
N ARG A 101 21.22 -14.81 4.86
CA ARG A 101 21.97 -15.98 5.37
C ARG A 101 21.45 -17.29 4.77
N LEU A 102 20.13 -17.45 4.64
CA LEU A 102 19.53 -18.62 3.98
C LEU A 102 19.86 -18.69 2.48
N LEU A 103 20.07 -17.52 1.85
CA LEU A 103 20.56 -17.39 0.48
C LEU A 103 22.09 -17.48 0.36
N ARG A 104 22.79 -17.72 1.47
CA ARG A 104 24.26 -17.87 1.56
C ARG A 104 25.03 -16.65 1.07
N TRP A 105 24.48 -15.44 1.27
CA TRP A 105 25.22 -14.20 1.04
C TRP A 105 26.43 -14.11 1.98
N ASN A 106 27.49 -13.44 1.54
CA ASN A 106 28.65 -13.26 2.39
C ASN A 106 28.40 -12.18 3.47
N SER A 107 29.11 -12.25 4.59
CA SER A 107 28.87 -11.39 5.75
C SER A 107 29.01 -9.90 5.43
N ARG A 108 29.93 -9.54 4.52
CA ARG A 108 30.16 -8.15 4.12
C ARG A 108 28.96 -7.58 3.36
N GLN A 109 28.43 -8.32 2.38
CA GLN A 109 27.23 -7.94 1.65
C GLN A 109 26.03 -7.75 2.58
N ILE A 110 25.87 -8.63 3.57
CA ILE A 110 24.78 -8.52 4.56
C ILE A 110 24.93 -7.24 5.39
N GLN A 111 26.14 -6.92 5.85
CA GLN A 111 26.39 -5.71 6.65
C GLN A 111 26.15 -4.44 5.84
N GLU A 112 26.69 -4.37 4.62
CA GLU A 112 26.51 -3.22 3.73
C GLU A 112 25.01 -2.98 3.44
N ARG A 113 24.27 -4.04 3.07
CA ARG A 113 22.83 -3.94 2.80
C ARG A 113 22.00 -3.60 4.05
N THR A 114 22.38 -4.15 5.20
CA THR A 114 21.73 -3.84 6.49
C THR A 114 21.85 -2.35 6.80
N MET A 115 23.05 -1.80 6.67
CA MET A 115 23.30 -0.38 6.95
C MET A 115 22.54 0.53 5.98
N GLU A 116 22.55 0.19 4.68
CA GLU A 116 21.81 0.92 3.65
C GLU A 116 20.32 1.02 3.99
N LEU A 117 19.67 -0.10 4.29
CA LEU A 117 18.23 -0.13 4.55
C LEU A 117 17.85 0.56 5.86
N ILE A 118 18.67 0.44 6.91
CA ILE A 118 18.45 1.16 8.17
C ILE A 118 18.51 2.68 7.96
N GLN A 119 19.48 3.16 7.17
CA GLN A 119 19.58 4.58 6.83
C GLN A 119 18.38 5.07 6.02
N LYS A 120 17.97 4.33 4.97
CA LYS A 120 16.81 4.68 4.14
C LYS A 120 15.50 4.69 4.92
N LEU A 121 15.39 3.87 5.95
CA LEU A 121 14.23 3.81 6.84
C LEU A 121 14.38 4.69 8.08
N HIS A 122 15.33 5.64 8.07
CA HIS A 122 15.58 6.60 9.14
C HIS A 122 15.70 5.98 10.54
N LEU A 123 16.29 4.79 10.62
CA LEU A 123 16.63 4.14 11.88
C LEU A 123 18.08 4.42 12.24
N SER A 124 18.36 4.68 13.53
CA SER A 124 19.74 4.79 14.00
C SER A 124 20.43 3.43 13.93
N ALA A 125 21.71 3.44 13.52
CA ALA A 125 22.55 2.25 13.50
C ALA A 125 22.74 1.63 14.89
N GLU A 126 22.55 2.42 15.96
CA GLU A 126 22.61 1.94 17.35
C GLU A 126 21.52 0.88 17.64
N HIS A 127 20.40 0.90 16.92
CA HIS A 127 19.34 -0.09 17.08
C HIS A 127 19.74 -1.49 16.57
N LEU A 128 20.80 -1.60 15.75
CA LEU A 128 21.21 -2.87 15.15
C LEU A 128 21.60 -3.93 16.18
N THR A 129 22.16 -3.52 17.32
CA THR A 129 22.58 -4.41 18.41
C THR A 129 21.49 -4.66 19.44
N GLN A 130 20.36 -3.95 19.34
CA GLN A 130 19.23 -4.09 20.25
C GLN A 130 18.36 -5.28 19.86
N TYR A 131 17.58 -5.76 20.82
CA TYR A 131 16.53 -6.76 20.64
C TYR A 131 15.19 -6.07 20.35
N PRO A 132 14.23 -6.75 19.67
CA PRO A 132 12.95 -6.16 19.32
C PRO A 132 12.26 -5.46 20.48
N ASP A 133 12.25 -6.02 21.68
CA ASP A 133 11.53 -5.44 22.82
C ASP A 133 12.09 -4.11 23.34
N GLN A 134 13.26 -3.71 22.86
CA GLN A 134 13.87 -2.41 23.15
C GLN A 134 13.45 -1.32 22.15
N LEU A 135 12.69 -1.67 21.10
CA LEU A 135 12.24 -0.75 20.05
C LEU A 135 10.75 -0.38 20.25
N SER A 136 10.40 0.84 19.83
CA SER A 136 9.01 1.28 19.70
C SER A 136 8.26 0.49 18.62
N GLY A 137 6.92 0.53 18.63
CA GLY A 137 6.11 -0.12 17.60
C GLY A 137 6.46 0.31 16.17
N GLY A 138 6.63 1.62 15.95
CA GLY A 138 7.07 2.18 14.66
C GLY A 138 8.45 1.70 14.24
N GLN A 139 9.40 1.64 15.17
CA GLN A 139 10.75 1.15 14.89
C GLN A 139 10.73 -0.35 14.55
N LYS A 140 9.99 -1.18 15.30
CA LYS A 140 9.81 -2.60 14.97
C LYS A 140 9.20 -2.79 13.59
N GLN A 141 8.26 -1.93 13.19
CA GLN A 141 7.62 -2.00 11.87
C GLN A 141 8.58 -1.66 10.75
N ARG A 142 9.38 -0.60 10.91
CA ARG A 142 10.45 -0.24 9.99
C ARG A 142 11.44 -1.40 9.81
N VAL A 143 11.86 -2.05 10.89
CA VAL A 143 12.71 -3.25 10.81
C VAL A 143 12.01 -4.40 10.06
N GLY A 144 10.72 -4.60 10.28
CA GLY A 144 9.92 -5.61 9.55
C GLY A 144 9.93 -5.38 8.04
N ILE A 145 9.74 -4.13 7.60
CA ILE A 145 9.84 -3.70 6.20
C ILE A 145 11.28 -3.91 5.69
N ALA A 146 12.28 -3.45 6.45
CA ALA A 146 13.69 -3.61 6.09
C ALA A 146 14.04 -5.07 5.83
N ARG A 147 13.66 -5.97 6.74
CA ARG A 147 13.88 -7.41 6.61
C ARG A 147 13.26 -7.99 5.34
N ALA A 148 12.05 -7.57 4.97
CA ALA A 148 11.40 -8.02 3.74
C ALA A 148 12.14 -7.54 2.46
N LEU A 149 12.88 -6.42 2.55
CA LEU A 149 13.63 -5.81 1.44
C LEU A 149 15.10 -6.27 1.37
N MET A 150 15.61 -6.96 2.39
CA MET A 150 17.02 -7.35 2.49
C MET A 150 17.51 -8.17 1.28
N ALA A 151 16.69 -9.12 0.80
CA ALA A 151 17.02 -9.99 -0.32
C ALA A 151 16.63 -9.41 -1.69
N ASP A 152 16.26 -8.13 -1.75
CA ASP A 152 15.78 -7.43 -2.94
C ASP A 152 14.73 -8.23 -3.77
N PRO A 153 13.67 -8.75 -3.14
CA PRO A 153 12.75 -9.64 -3.83
C PRO A 153 11.94 -8.89 -4.92
N PRO A 154 11.58 -9.53 -6.04
CA PRO A 154 10.75 -8.93 -7.09
C PRO A 154 9.27 -8.78 -6.68
N VAL A 155 8.84 -9.51 -5.64
CA VAL A 155 7.47 -9.50 -5.12
C VAL A 155 7.49 -9.17 -3.64
N LEU A 156 6.63 -8.23 -3.23
CA LEU A 156 6.38 -7.88 -1.83
C LEU A 156 4.93 -8.16 -1.47
N LEU A 157 4.75 -8.86 -0.37
CA LEU A 157 3.46 -9.15 0.22
C LEU A 157 3.38 -8.42 1.57
N LEU A 158 2.41 -7.54 1.74
CA LEU A 158 2.32 -6.66 2.91
C LEU A 158 0.97 -6.87 3.59
N ASP A 159 0.95 -7.36 4.84
CA ASP A 159 -0.27 -7.62 5.60
C ASP A 159 -0.46 -6.51 6.64
N GLU A 160 -1.34 -5.54 6.37
CA GLU A 160 -1.59 -4.36 7.23
C GLU A 160 -0.31 -3.70 7.77
N PRO A 161 0.63 -3.31 6.89
CA PRO A 161 1.97 -2.88 7.28
C PRO A 161 2.00 -1.61 8.15
N PHE A 162 0.87 -0.90 8.31
CA PHE A 162 0.79 0.31 9.12
C PHE A 162 -0.32 0.27 10.20
N GLY A 163 -1.03 -0.84 10.32
CA GLY A 163 -2.24 -0.95 11.15
C GLY A 163 -1.96 -0.81 12.66
N ALA A 164 -0.79 -1.26 13.12
CA ALA A 164 -0.41 -1.23 14.54
C ALA A 164 0.18 0.11 15.02
N LEU A 165 0.20 1.14 14.15
CA LEU A 165 0.82 2.43 14.42
C LEU A 165 -0.23 3.48 14.80
N ASP A 166 0.18 4.43 15.65
CA ASP A 166 -0.62 5.64 15.93
C ASP A 166 -0.78 6.50 14.65
N PRO A 167 -1.83 7.32 14.55
CA PRO A 167 -2.17 8.02 13.29
C PRO A 167 -1.06 8.94 12.74
N ILE A 168 -0.30 9.59 13.62
CA ILE A 168 0.76 10.54 13.22
C ILE A 168 1.95 9.74 12.67
N THR A 169 2.43 8.75 13.43
CA THR A 169 3.54 7.88 13.00
C THR A 169 3.17 7.11 11.73
N ARG A 170 1.91 6.65 11.61
CA ARG A 170 1.39 5.96 10.42
C ARG A 170 1.56 6.80 9.16
N THR A 171 1.12 8.05 9.19
CA THR A 171 1.19 8.96 8.04
C THR A 171 2.64 9.17 7.60
N HIS A 172 3.53 9.42 8.56
CA HIS A 172 4.95 9.65 8.28
C HIS A 172 5.63 8.40 7.69
N ILE A 173 5.41 7.22 8.30
CA ILE A 173 5.97 5.96 7.80
C ILE A 173 5.43 5.62 6.41
N ARG A 174 4.18 5.93 6.10
CA ARG A 174 3.60 5.74 4.77
C ARG A 174 4.28 6.60 3.71
N GLN A 175 4.53 7.87 4.00
CA GLN A 175 5.23 8.78 3.10
C GLN A 175 6.67 8.31 2.85
N GLU A 176 7.38 7.89 3.89
CA GLU A 176 8.71 7.32 3.73
C GLU A 176 8.68 6.03 2.90
N PHE A 177 7.69 5.16 3.13
CA PHE A 177 7.52 3.93 2.35
C PHE A 177 7.37 4.24 0.86
N LEU A 178 6.55 5.23 0.48
CA LEU A 178 6.40 5.69 -0.90
C LEU A 178 7.69 6.22 -1.54
N GLN A 179 8.61 6.74 -0.72
CA GLN A 179 9.88 7.30 -1.20
C GLN A 179 10.98 6.26 -1.37
N LEU A 180 10.77 5.02 -0.92
CA LEU A 180 11.77 3.95 -1.05
C LEU A 180 11.96 3.58 -2.53
N ASP A 181 13.17 3.84 -3.04
CA ASP A 181 13.59 3.39 -4.37
C ASP A 181 13.46 1.87 -4.53
N GLU A 182 13.60 1.11 -3.44
CA GLU A 182 13.42 -0.33 -3.41
C GLU A 182 12.05 -0.76 -3.92
N LEU A 183 11.00 0.03 -3.73
CA LEU A 183 9.67 -0.35 -4.18
C LEU A 183 9.50 -0.13 -5.68
N LYS A 184 10.33 0.71 -6.30
CA LYS A 184 10.26 0.99 -7.73
C LYS A 184 10.43 -0.32 -8.50
N ARG A 185 9.47 -0.62 -9.39
CA ARG A 185 9.43 -1.82 -10.24
C ARG A 185 9.20 -3.14 -9.51
N LYS A 186 8.93 -3.15 -8.20
CA LYS A 186 8.51 -4.35 -7.48
C LYS A 186 7.02 -4.58 -7.66
N THR A 187 6.62 -5.85 -7.73
CA THR A 187 5.20 -6.22 -7.69
C THR A 187 4.77 -6.25 -6.23
N VAL A 188 3.80 -5.43 -5.84
CA VAL A 188 3.35 -5.34 -4.45
C VAL A 188 1.90 -5.81 -4.34
N VAL A 189 1.62 -6.70 -3.38
CA VAL A 189 0.26 -7.00 -2.95
C VAL A 189 0.13 -6.62 -1.49
N MET A 190 -0.67 -5.60 -1.20
CA MET A 190 -0.84 -5.08 0.16
C MET A 190 -2.27 -5.28 0.63
N VAL A 191 -2.43 -5.72 1.87
CA VAL A 191 -3.72 -5.80 2.56
C VAL A 191 -3.85 -4.60 3.47
N THR A 192 -4.98 -3.90 3.38
CA THR A 192 -5.37 -2.88 4.36
C THR A 192 -6.88 -2.84 4.53
N HIS A 193 -7.33 -2.25 5.64
CA HIS A 193 -8.72 -1.85 5.85
C HIS A 193 -8.89 -0.33 5.78
N ASP A 194 -7.80 0.41 5.61
CA ASP A 194 -7.80 1.87 5.51
C ASP A 194 -7.98 2.29 4.05
N ILE A 195 -9.05 3.05 3.78
CA ILE A 195 -9.39 3.52 2.44
C ILE A 195 -8.37 4.54 1.94
N SER A 196 -7.92 5.44 2.81
CA SER A 196 -6.93 6.46 2.42
C SER A 196 -5.60 5.81 2.02
N GLU A 197 -5.15 4.78 2.74
CA GLU A 197 -3.96 4.01 2.36
C GLU A 197 -4.11 3.34 0.99
N ALA A 198 -5.27 2.73 0.72
CA ALA A 198 -5.49 2.04 -0.55
C ALA A 198 -5.43 2.99 -1.75
N PHE A 199 -5.99 4.20 -1.61
CA PHE A 199 -6.03 5.20 -2.66
C PHE A 199 -4.71 5.96 -2.84
N GLU A 200 -3.92 6.08 -1.78
CA GLU A 200 -2.61 6.76 -1.84
C GLU A 200 -1.50 5.84 -2.38
N LEU A 201 -1.59 4.53 -2.13
CA LEU A 201 -0.54 3.56 -2.44
C LEU A 201 -0.83 2.66 -3.64
N GLY A 202 -2.10 2.48 -4.00
CA GLY A 202 -2.52 1.47 -4.97
C GLY A 202 -2.57 1.98 -6.41
N ASP A 203 -1.90 1.28 -7.32
CA ASP A 203 -2.18 1.41 -8.75
C ASP A 203 -3.58 0.87 -9.07
N ARG A 204 -3.92 -0.25 -8.42
CA ARG A 204 -5.24 -0.87 -8.46
C ARG A 204 -5.69 -1.27 -7.06
N ILE A 205 -7.00 -1.19 -6.84
CA ILE A 205 -7.66 -1.58 -5.60
C ILE A 205 -8.63 -2.71 -5.90
N CYS A 206 -8.49 -3.80 -5.15
CA CYS A 206 -9.38 -4.93 -5.11
C CYS A 206 -10.23 -4.87 -3.84
N LEU A 207 -11.44 -4.34 -3.95
CA LEU A 207 -12.41 -4.31 -2.86
C LEU A 207 -13.03 -5.69 -2.69
N MET A 208 -12.89 -6.24 -1.49
CA MET A 208 -13.38 -7.56 -1.10
C MET A 208 -14.43 -7.48 0.01
N GLN A 209 -15.46 -8.31 -0.11
CA GLN A 209 -16.49 -8.49 0.91
C GLN A 209 -16.84 -9.98 1.03
N GLN A 210 -16.91 -10.49 2.27
CA GLN A 210 -17.34 -11.87 2.55
C GLN A 210 -16.64 -12.95 1.69
N GLY A 211 -15.34 -12.78 1.42
CA GLY A 211 -14.54 -13.72 0.63
C GLY A 211 -14.67 -13.57 -0.89
N ARG A 212 -15.45 -12.60 -1.38
CA ARG A 212 -15.66 -12.31 -2.80
C ARG A 212 -15.02 -10.98 -3.18
N ILE A 213 -14.77 -10.81 -4.47
CA ILE A 213 -14.36 -9.54 -5.07
C ILE A 213 -15.61 -8.79 -5.48
N GLU A 214 -15.79 -7.58 -4.96
CA GLU A 214 -16.88 -6.68 -5.34
C GLU A 214 -16.48 -5.81 -6.54
N GLN A 215 -15.26 -5.27 -6.51
CA GLN A 215 -14.72 -4.48 -7.61
C GLN A 215 -13.19 -4.51 -7.59
N ILE A 216 -12.59 -4.60 -8.78
CA ILE A 216 -11.18 -4.30 -9.01
C ILE A 216 -11.09 -3.22 -10.06
N GLY A 217 -10.29 -2.19 -9.80
CA GLY A 217 -10.06 -1.09 -10.73
C GLY A 217 -9.00 -0.12 -10.20
N THR A 218 -8.74 0.93 -10.95
CA THR A 218 -7.93 2.05 -10.45
C THR A 218 -8.68 2.82 -9.36
N PRO A 219 -7.98 3.59 -8.50
CA PRO A 219 -8.62 4.50 -7.56
C PRO A 219 -9.71 5.39 -8.21
N GLU A 220 -9.43 5.93 -9.40
CA GLU A 220 -10.37 6.72 -10.20
C GLU A 220 -11.63 5.92 -10.57
N GLU A 221 -11.47 4.70 -11.08
CA GLU A 221 -12.60 3.83 -11.46
C GLU A 221 -13.49 3.48 -10.26
N LEU A 222 -12.90 3.26 -9.07
CA LEU A 222 -13.66 2.95 -7.86
C LEU A 222 -14.56 4.11 -7.42
N ILE A 223 -14.09 5.36 -7.56
CA ILE A 223 -14.85 6.56 -7.19
C ILE A 223 -15.93 6.87 -8.22
N LEU A 224 -15.56 6.84 -9.50
CA LEU A 224 -16.40 7.36 -10.58
C LEU A 224 -17.39 6.32 -11.11
N LYS A 225 -17.00 5.04 -11.08
CA LYS A 225 -17.77 3.94 -11.64
C LYS A 225 -17.89 2.79 -10.63
N PRO A 226 -18.49 3.04 -9.45
CA PRO A 226 -18.78 1.98 -8.50
C PRO A 226 -19.72 0.94 -9.15
N LYS A 227 -19.35 -0.34 -9.11
CA LYS A 227 -20.09 -1.45 -9.74
C LYS A 227 -21.31 -1.90 -8.95
N SER A 228 -21.43 -1.50 -7.69
CA SER A 228 -22.55 -1.83 -6.82
C SER A 228 -22.80 -0.74 -5.79
N ASP A 229 -24.01 -0.73 -5.21
CA ASP A 229 -24.37 0.17 -4.10
C ASP A 229 -23.48 -0.05 -2.87
N PHE A 230 -23.00 -1.28 -2.67
CA PHE A 230 -22.01 -1.57 -1.64
C PHE A 230 -20.70 -0.81 -1.88
N VAL A 231 -20.14 -0.83 -3.10
CA VAL A 231 -18.92 -0.09 -3.40
C VAL A 231 -19.13 1.41 -3.18
N ALA A 232 -20.26 1.94 -3.68
CA ALA A 232 -20.58 3.36 -3.54
C ALA A 232 -20.74 3.80 -2.07
N SER A 233 -21.45 2.99 -1.27
CA SER A 233 -21.64 3.26 0.16
C SER A 233 -20.35 3.11 0.97
N PHE A 234 -19.52 2.11 0.66
CA PHE A 234 -18.23 1.89 1.32
C PHE A 234 -17.29 3.09 1.20
N LEU A 235 -17.34 3.80 0.07
CA LEU A 235 -16.49 4.98 -0.19
C LEU A 235 -17.14 6.32 0.20
N SER A 236 -18.44 6.32 0.54
CA SER A 236 -19.26 7.53 0.65
C SER A 236 -18.75 8.55 1.67
N GLU A 237 -18.35 8.10 2.86
CA GLU A 237 -17.89 8.97 3.96
C GLU A 237 -16.60 9.71 3.63
N GLN A 238 -15.72 9.10 2.82
CA GLN A 238 -14.43 9.67 2.45
C GLN A 238 -14.38 10.18 1.01
N ARG A 239 -15.53 10.20 0.31
CA ARG A 239 -15.57 10.45 -1.14
C ARG A 239 -14.92 11.76 -1.55
N LEU A 240 -15.23 12.86 -0.87
CA LEU A 240 -14.64 14.17 -1.21
C LEU A 240 -13.11 14.18 -0.98
N PRO A 241 -12.59 13.81 0.22
CA PRO A 241 -11.14 13.68 0.41
C PRO A 241 -10.44 12.79 -0.62
N LEU A 242 -11.05 11.66 -0.98
CA LEU A 242 -10.51 10.74 -1.97
C LEU A 242 -10.48 11.36 -3.37
N GLU A 243 -11.57 11.99 -3.81
CA GLU A 243 -11.63 12.69 -5.09
C GLU A 243 -10.55 13.77 -5.19
N LEU A 244 -10.34 14.54 -4.12
CA LEU A 244 -9.31 15.60 -4.12
C LEU A 244 -7.90 15.03 -4.24
N LYS A 245 -7.63 13.89 -3.60
CA LYS A 245 -6.30 13.24 -3.61
C LYS A 245 -6.03 12.37 -4.83
N THR A 246 -7.08 11.92 -5.52
CA THR A 246 -6.95 10.97 -6.64
C THR A 246 -7.12 11.63 -7.99
N LEU A 247 -8.06 12.55 -8.14
CA LEU A 247 -8.33 13.20 -9.42
C LEU A 247 -7.30 14.30 -9.68
N THR A 248 -6.78 14.34 -10.89
CA THR A 248 -5.90 15.41 -11.37
C THR A 248 -6.70 16.56 -11.97
N LEU A 249 -6.05 17.72 -12.11
CA LEU A 249 -6.62 18.85 -12.85
C LEU A 249 -6.96 18.47 -14.31
N ALA A 250 -6.16 17.58 -14.92
CA ALA A 250 -6.45 17.02 -16.24
C ALA A 250 -7.73 16.18 -16.25
N ASN A 251 -7.95 15.32 -15.24
CA ASN A 251 -9.16 14.49 -15.16
C ASN A 251 -10.44 15.35 -15.19
N ILE A 252 -10.46 16.46 -14.45
CA ILE A 252 -11.63 17.34 -14.36
C ILE A 252 -11.71 18.37 -15.50
N GLY A 253 -10.81 18.32 -16.49
CA GLY A 253 -10.79 19.26 -17.60
C GLY A 253 -10.51 20.71 -17.18
N PHE A 254 -9.74 20.92 -16.11
CA PHE A 254 -9.42 22.25 -15.63
C PHE A 254 -8.40 22.92 -16.56
N SER A 255 -8.82 23.97 -17.25
CA SER A 255 -7.95 24.87 -18.02
C SER A 255 -7.87 26.22 -17.31
N GLY A 256 -6.95 26.35 -16.36
CA GLY A 256 -6.73 27.60 -15.61
C GLY A 256 -5.30 27.75 -15.14
N ASN A 257 -4.80 28.99 -15.19
CA ASN A 257 -3.51 29.49 -14.72
C ASN A 257 -2.27 28.70 -15.20
N GLU A 258 -1.44 29.28 -16.06
CA GLU A 258 -0.22 28.64 -16.63
C GLU A 258 0.77 28.12 -15.56
N ALA A 259 0.64 28.59 -14.32
CA ALA A 259 1.45 28.16 -13.18
C ALA A 259 1.06 26.79 -12.59
N LEU A 260 -0.16 26.28 -12.84
CA LEU A 260 -0.63 25.00 -12.29
C LEU A 260 -0.43 23.86 -13.30
N ASN A 261 0.38 22.88 -12.92
CA ASN A 261 0.64 21.69 -13.75
C ASN A 261 -0.61 20.78 -13.77
N SER A 262 -1.04 20.37 -14.96
CA SER A 262 -2.24 19.55 -15.19
C SER A 262 -2.18 18.16 -14.56
N ASN A 263 -0.97 17.64 -14.30
CA ASN A 263 -0.76 16.34 -13.66
C ASN A 263 -0.88 16.40 -12.13
N LEU A 264 -1.01 17.60 -11.54
CA LEU A 264 -1.22 17.72 -10.10
C LEU A 264 -2.61 17.20 -9.73
N THR A 265 -2.68 16.51 -8.60
CA THR A 265 -3.94 16.20 -7.95
C THR A 265 -4.65 17.49 -7.54
N ILE A 266 -5.98 17.46 -7.41
CA ILE A 266 -6.73 18.62 -6.93
C ILE A 266 -6.22 19.06 -5.56
N TRP A 267 -5.88 18.12 -4.67
CA TRP A 267 -5.33 18.40 -3.35
C TRP A 267 -3.99 19.15 -3.43
N GLU A 268 -3.06 18.69 -4.27
CA GLU A 268 -1.78 19.38 -4.47
C GLU A 268 -1.99 20.79 -5.01
N ALA A 269 -2.84 20.96 -6.02
CA ALA A 269 -3.19 22.26 -6.57
C ALA A 269 -3.77 23.19 -5.49
N LEU A 270 -4.72 22.70 -4.67
CA LEU A 270 -5.28 23.46 -3.55
C LEU A 270 -4.22 23.80 -2.50
N SER A 271 -3.31 22.87 -2.19
CA SER A 271 -2.24 23.11 -1.21
C SER A 271 -1.25 24.18 -1.67
N THR A 272 -1.00 24.32 -2.98
CA THR A 272 -0.18 25.42 -3.51
C THR A 272 -0.89 26.77 -3.47
N LEU A 273 -2.23 26.77 -3.47
CA LEU A 273 -3.05 27.98 -3.45
C LEU A 273 -3.35 28.46 -2.01
N LEU A 274 -3.27 27.57 -1.02
CA LEU A 274 -3.51 27.86 0.39
C LEU A 274 -2.18 28.19 1.10
N PRO A 275 -2.07 29.31 1.84
CA PRO A 275 -0.84 29.65 2.56
C PRO A 275 -0.55 28.68 3.71
N GLU A 276 0.74 28.32 3.91
CA GLU A 276 1.21 27.35 4.92
C GLU A 276 1.04 27.79 6.41
N LYS A 277 0.57 29.00 6.69
CA LYS A 277 0.30 29.49 8.05
C LYS A 277 -1.06 30.18 8.13
N PRO A 278 -1.83 29.99 9.22
CA PRO A 278 -2.86 30.97 9.55
C PRO A 278 -2.13 32.29 9.81
N ALA A 279 -2.39 33.29 8.98
CA ALA A 279 -1.87 34.63 9.19
C ALA A 279 -2.29 35.08 10.60
N THR A 280 -1.31 35.36 11.47
CA THR A 280 -1.53 36.05 12.74
C THR A 280 -1.80 37.54 12.46
N GLY A 281 -2.89 37.80 11.73
CA GLY A 281 -3.33 39.10 11.25
C GLY A 281 -4.80 39.02 10.87
N THR A 282 -5.50 40.16 10.96
CA THR A 282 -6.93 40.29 10.71
C THR A 282 -7.37 39.71 9.35
N PRO A 283 -8.62 39.21 9.22
CA PRO A 283 -9.04 38.31 8.13
C PRO A 283 -9.13 38.91 6.72
N GLU A 284 -8.58 40.10 6.46
CA GLU A 284 -8.96 40.87 5.27
C GLU A 284 -7.91 41.03 4.16
N ASP A 285 -6.63 40.64 4.32
CA ASP A 285 -5.62 41.08 3.33
C ASP A 285 -4.67 40.05 2.69
N ASN A 286 -4.83 38.72 2.87
CA ASN A 286 -3.83 37.77 2.34
C ASN A 286 -4.33 36.54 1.55
N ALA A 287 -5.51 36.63 0.93
CA ALA A 287 -5.87 35.73 -0.17
C ALA A 287 -6.13 36.60 -1.40
N SER A 288 -5.18 36.61 -2.35
CA SER A 288 -5.34 37.37 -3.60
C SER A 288 -6.64 36.94 -4.30
N ALA A 289 -7.42 37.88 -4.85
CA ALA A 289 -8.68 37.58 -5.54
C ALA A 289 -8.52 36.47 -6.61
N THR A 290 -7.33 36.37 -7.21
CA THR A 290 -6.93 35.32 -8.15
C THR A 290 -6.97 33.92 -7.53
N GLN A 291 -6.45 33.72 -6.31
CA GLN A 291 -6.49 32.43 -5.60
C GLN A 291 -7.93 32.00 -5.29
N ALA A 292 -8.77 32.93 -4.86
CA ALA A 292 -10.19 32.67 -4.60
C ALA A 292 -10.98 32.32 -5.88
N ILE A 293 -10.59 32.90 -7.02
CA ILE A 293 -11.17 32.61 -8.33
C ILE A 293 -10.76 31.20 -8.80
N ASP A 294 -9.50 30.82 -8.64
CA ASP A 294 -9.00 29.51 -9.09
C ASP A 294 -9.59 28.35 -8.26
N LEU A 295 -9.74 28.52 -6.94
CA LEU A 295 -10.42 27.55 -6.08
C LEU A 295 -11.88 27.30 -6.50
N ASN A 296 -12.63 28.37 -6.78
CA ASN A 296 -14.02 28.25 -7.24
C ASN A 296 -14.14 27.56 -8.60
N LYS A 297 -13.20 27.81 -9.51
CA LYS A 297 -13.17 27.15 -10.83
C LYS A 297 -12.88 25.66 -10.71
N ILE A 298 -11.90 25.27 -9.89
CA ILE A 298 -11.58 23.86 -9.61
C ILE A 298 -12.80 23.13 -9.05
N MET A 299 -13.47 23.72 -8.05
CA MET A 299 -14.66 23.09 -7.44
C MET A 299 -15.83 22.99 -8.42
N LYS A 300 -16.04 23.98 -9.31
CA LYS A 300 -17.05 23.90 -10.38
C LYS A 300 -16.72 22.82 -11.40
N ALA A 301 -15.46 22.69 -11.81
CA ALA A 301 -15.01 21.66 -12.74
C ALA A 301 -15.23 20.26 -12.13
N LEU A 302 -14.91 20.06 -10.85
CA LEU A 302 -15.20 18.82 -10.14
C LEU A 302 -16.70 18.51 -10.07
N GLN A 303 -17.55 19.51 -9.79
CA GLN A 303 -19.00 19.32 -9.79
C GLN A 303 -19.56 18.95 -11.16
N HIS A 304 -19.02 19.52 -12.24
CA HIS A 304 -19.40 19.17 -13.59
C HIS A 304 -18.94 17.74 -13.94
N TYR A 305 -17.72 17.40 -13.57
CA TYR A 305 -17.14 16.07 -13.77
C TYR A 305 -17.95 14.97 -13.07
N ARG A 306 -18.46 15.21 -11.86
CA ARG A 306 -19.33 14.27 -11.13
C ARG A 306 -20.67 13.98 -11.83
N LYS A 307 -21.14 14.87 -12.72
CA LYS A 307 -22.45 14.77 -13.38
C LYS A 307 -22.39 14.06 -14.74
N ASN A 308 -21.20 13.90 -15.30
CA ASN A 308 -20.95 13.25 -16.59
C ASN A 308 -20.40 11.83 -16.37
#